data_AF-A0A930N4T2-F1
#
_entry.id   AF-A0A930N4T2-F1
#
_cell.length_a   1.000
_cell.length_b   1.000
_cell.length_c   1.000
_cell.angle_alpha   90.00
_cell.angle_beta   90.00
_cell.angle_gamma   90.00
#
_symmetry.space_group_name_H-M   'P 1'
#
loop_
_entity.id
_entity.type
_entity.pdbx_description
1 polymer ?
#
loop_
_entity_poly.entity_id
_entity_poly.type
_entity_poly.pdbx_seq_one_letter_code
_entity_poly.pdbx_strand_id
1 'polypeptide(L)'
;QDADKSYNTPAGEKLTARTDPDYAGFAHYLGEYDLMCTGWTAPRTVTFSQAARNLYRITGMAPNLTIYATYDTAKDRFEIKTQKLENTGGAFLSVWAAPNGTNLSWGTGFGMYSKLDETYTTGKRYKLVDNGIWGTFIAGSYILWKPGGGEYKSFGDSRFTSPVFTKK
;
A
#
# COMPACT_ATOMS: atom_id res chain seq x y z
N GLN A 1 9.81 18.36 29.41
CA GLN A 1 8.46 18.66 29.93
C GLN A 1 7.89 19.66 28.94
N ASP A 2 7.41 19.16 27.80
CA ASP A 2 7.02 20.02 26.70
C ASP A 2 5.60 20.54 26.92
N ALA A 3 5.50 21.86 26.90
CA ALA A 3 4.32 22.63 27.22
C ALA A 3 3.14 22.28 26.32
N ASP A 4 1.98 22.10 26.95
CA ASP A 4 0.64 22.13 26.38
C ASP A 4 0.49 23.34 25.44
N LYS A 5 0.67 23.13 24.14
CA LYS A 5 0.22 24.06 23.11
C LYS A 5 -1.29 23.92 22.99
N SER A 6 -2.04 24.66 23.80
CA SER A 6 -3.48 24.76 23.67
C SER A 6 -3.87 25.87 22.68
N TYR A 7 -4.84 25.57 21.82
CA TYR A 7 -5.45 26.52 20.91
C TYR A 7 -6.78 26.98 21.53
N ASN A 8 -6.90 28.29 21.81
CA ASN A 8 -8.12 28.90 22.33
C ASN A 8 -8.70 29.85 21.27
N THR A 9 -10.02 29.83 21.08
CA THR A 9 -10.72 30.87 20.31
C THR A 9 -10.69 32.20 21.07
N PRO A 10 -10.95 33.36 20.43
CA PRO A 10 -10.99 34.66 21.12
C PRO A 10 -11.98 34.72 22.30
N ALA A 11 -12.94 33.79 22.37
CA ALA A 11 -13.93 33.68 23.44
C ALA A 11 -13.56 32.68 24.56
N GLY A 12 -12.37 32.08 24.53
CA GLY A 12 -11.92 31.13 25.57
C GLY A 12 -12.60 29.75 25.50
N GLU A 13 -13.34 29.46 24.43
CA GLU A 13 -13.89 28.13 24.21
C GLU A 13 -12.76 27.17 23.84
N LYS A 14 -12.65 26.08 24.62
CA LYS A 14 -11.73 24.99 24.35
C LYS A 14 -12.18 24.28 23.08
N LEU A 15 -11.35 24.32 22.03
CA LEU A 15 -11.60 23.53 20.82
C LEU A 15 -11.70 22.06 21.21
N THR A 16 -12.88 21.47 21.05
CA THR A 16 -13.05 20.03 21.20
C THR A 16 -12.52 19.36 19.95
N ALA A 17 -11.52 18.49 20.13
CA ALA A 17 -11.04 17.66 19.05
C ALA A 17 -12.21 16.81 18.54
N ARG A 18 -12.65 17.08 17.31
CA ARG A 18 -13.58 16.20 16.61
C ARG A 18 -12.78 15.06 16.00
N THR A 19 -13.09 13.83 16.38
CA THR A 19 -12.56 12.65 15.70
C THR A 19 -13.00 12.71 14.24
N ASP A 20 -12.04 12.74 13.32
CA ASP A 20 -12.33 12.61 11.88
C ASP A 20 -13.00 11.24 11.68
N PRO A 21 -14.27 11.17 11.23
CA PRO A 21 -14.97 9.90 11.09
C PRO A 21 -14.26 8.95 10.12
N ASP A 22 -13.51 9.48 9.15
CA ASP A 22 -12.73 8.70 8.19
C ASP A 22 -11.48 8.08 8.85
N TYR A 23 -11.01 8.65 9.96
CA TYR A 23 -9.79 8.21 10.64
C TYR A 23 -9.94 6.84 11.27
N ALA A 24 -11.14 6.42 11.68
CA ALA A 24 -11.35 5.09 12.26
C ALA A 24 -11.07 3.98 11.22
N GLY A 25 -11.60 4.14 10.01
CA GLY A 25 -11.34 3.21 8.91
C GLY A 25 -9.90 3.30 8.40
N PHE A 26 -9.30 4.49 8.40
CA PHE A 26 -7.88 4.64 8.09
C PHE A 26 -6.98 3.92 9.13
N ALA A 27 -7.23 4.15 10.42
CA ALA A 27 -6.48 3.56 11.52
C ALA A 27 -6.57 2.03 11.53
N HIS A 28 -7.69 1.47 11.03
CA HIS A 28 -7.87 0.02 10.87
C HIS A 28 -6.77 -0.64 10.04
N TYR A 29 -6.14 0.07 9.10
CA TYR A 29 -5.07 -0.49 8.25
C TYR A 29 -3.64 -0.18 8.74
N LEU A 30 -3.46 0.55 9.83
CA LEU A 30 -2.13 0.81 10.40
C LEU A 30 -1.59 -0.41 11.16
N GLY A 31 -0.27 -0.53 11.24
CA GLY A 31 0.42 -1.58 12.01
C GLY A 31 1.16 -2.60 11.15
N GLU A 32 1.49 -3.74 11.75
CA GLU A 32 2.26 -4.79 11.10
C GLU A 32 1.38 -5.81 10.37
N TYR A 33 1.93 -6.33 9.28
CA TYR A 33 1.34 -7.37 8.47
C TYR A 33 2.41 -8.39 8.09
N ASP A 34 2.00 -9.64 7.94
CA ASP A 34 2.72 -10.63 7.17
C ASP A 34 2.31 -10.52 5.70
N LEU A 35 3.24 -10.08 4.86
CA LEU A 35 3.12 -10.11 3.41
C LEU A 35 3.63 -11.44 2.88
N MET A 36 2.77 -12.16 2.16
CA MET A 36 3.14 -13.34 1.39
C MET A 36 2.92 -13.09 -0.09
N CYS A 37 3.90 -13.43 -0.92
CA CYS A 37 3.76 -13.47 -2.37
C CYS A 37 3.85 -14.91 -2.87
N THR A 38 3.23 -15.21 -4.01
CA THR A 38 3.34 -16.53 -4.63
C THR A 38 4.80 -16.84 -4.96
N GLY A 39 5.26 -18.02 -4.54
CA GLY A 39 6.64 -18.48 -4.74
C GLY A 39 7.62 -18.09 -3.64
N TRP A 40 7.21 -17.30 -2.65
CA TRP A 40 8.02 -17.06 -1.45
C TRP A 40 7.99 -18.30 -0.53
N THR A 41 9.09 -18.55 0.16
CA THR A 41 9.20 -19.66 1.13
C THR A 41 8.66 -19.30 2.51
N ALA A 42 8.64 -18.00 2.84
CA ALA A 42 8.14 -17.48 4.10
C ALA A 42 7.55 -16.07 3.91
N PRO A 43 6.59 -15.66 4.74
CA PRO A 43 6.09 -14.29 4.73
C PRO A 43 7.16 -13.30 5.22
N ARG A 44 6.99 -12.03 4.85
CA ARG A 44 7.80 -10.93 5.37
C ARG A 44 6.94 -10.00 6.19
N THR A 45 7.50 -9.50 7.28
CA THR A 45 6.86 -8.42 8.03
C THR A 45 6.95 -7.13 7.23
N VAL A 46 5.79 -6.51 7.03
CA VAL A 46 5.64 -5.18 6.44
C VAL A 46 4.89 -4.29 7.42
N THR A 47 5.19 -3.00 7.41
CA THR A 47 4.61 -2.04 8.36
C THR A 47 3.87 -0.96 7.61
N PHE A 48 2.61 -0.74 7.96
CA PHE A 48 1.80 0.37 7.49
C PHE A 48 1.85 1.48 8.55
N SER A 49 2.37 2.63 8.16
CA SER A 49 2.46 3.83 9.00
C SER A 49 1.78 5.01 8.31
N GLN A 50 1.29 5.98 9.08
CA GLN A 50 0.70 7.17 8.50
C GLN A 50 1.79 8.06 7.88
N ALA A 51 1.66 8.35 6.59
CA ALA A 51 2.52 9.28 5.87
C ALA A 51 1.88 10.67 5.74
N ALA A 52 0.58 10.69 5.47
CA ALA A 52 -0.27 11.88 5.38
C ALA A 52 -1.72 11.48 5.62
N ARG A 53 -2.66 12.44 5.55
CA ARG A 53 -4.10 12.14 5.60
C ARG A 53 -4.46 11.18 4.46
N ASN A 54 -5.08 10.04 4.79
CA ASN A 54 -5.46 8.99 3.84
C ASN A 54 -4.30 8.41 3.02
N LEU A 55 -3.06 8.50 3.51
CA LEU A 55 -1.88 7.94 2.86
C LEU A 55 -1.05 7.12 3.85
N TYR A 56 -0.86 5.85 3.52
CA TYR A 56 0.04 4.94 4.22
C TYR A 56 1.41 4.95 3.57
N ARG A 57 2.45 4.93 4.40
CA ARG A 57 3.80 4.50 4.02
C ARG A 57 3.95 3.03 4.41
N ILE A 58 4.39 2.22 3.46
CA ILE A 58 4.63 0.78 3.62
C ILE A 58 6.11 0.50 3.46
N THR A 59 6.69 -0.19 4.45
CA THR A 59 8.09 -0.64 4.46
C THR A 59 8.16 -2.15 4.72
N GLY A 60 9.29 -2.78 4.38
CA GLY A 60 9.58 -4.19 4.69
C GLY A 60 9.28 -5.18 3.56
N MET A 61 8.68 -4.73 2.44
CA MET A 61 8.44 -5.59 1.27
C MET A 61 9.74 -6.11 0.65
N ALA A 62 10.74 -5.23 0.56
CA ALA A 62 12.11 -5.53 0.18
C ALA A 62 13.06 -4.59 0.94
N PRO A 63 14.34 -4.94 1.13
CA PRO A 63 15.35 -4.06 1.71
C PRO A 63 15.35 -2.67 1.05
N ASN A 64 15.29 -1.62 1.87
CA ASN A 64 15.31 -0.22 1.45
C ASN A 64 14.17 0.21 0.49
N LEU A 65 13.14 -0.62 0.29
CA LEU A 65 11.96 -0.27 -0.48
C LEU A 65 10.91 0.39 0.43
N THR A 66 10.55 1.63 0.09
CA THR A 66 9.36 2.31 0.62
C THR A 66 8.36 2.44 -0.52
N ILE A 67 7.09 2.09 -0.26
CA ILE A 67 5.98 2.35 -1.18
C ILE A 67 4.83 3.02 -0.41
N TYR A 68 3.86 3.55 -1.15
CA TYR A 68 2.70 4.21 -0.58
C TYR A 68 1.38 3.56 -1.03
N ALA A 69 0.39 3.60 -0.15
CA ALA A 69 -0.99 3.21 -0.44
C ALA A 69 -1.95 4.32 -0.02
N THR A 70 -2.96 4.59 -0.84
CA THR A 70 -4.02 5.56 -0.52
C THR A 70 -5.21 4.86 0.12
N TYR A 71 -5.89 5.51 1.05
CA TYR A 71 -7.16 5.04 1.62
C TYR A 71 -8.36 5.61 0.86
N ASP A 72 -9.23 4.72 0.36
CA ASP A 72 -10.53 5.04 -0.24
C ASP A 72 -11.60 4.98 0.86
N THR A 73 -11.99 6.14 1.38
CA THR A 73 -12.96 6.27 2.48
C THR A 73 -14.34 5.77 2.09
N ALA A 74 -14.74 5.91 0.82
CA ALA A 74 -16.06 5.50 0.35
C ALA A 74 -16.22 3.99 0.28
N LYS A 75 -15.12 3.25 0.13
CA LYS A 75 -15.12 1.78 -0.01
C LYS A 75 -14.36 1.07 1.11
N ASP A 76 -13.92 1.80 2.12
CA ASP A 76 -13.15 1.32 3.28
C ASP A 76 -12.02 0.34 2.92
N ARG A 77 -11.10 0.80 2.06
CA ARG A 77 -10.01 -0.03 1.53
C ARG A 77 -8.76 0.79 1.26
N PHE A 78 -7.59 0.15 1.34
CA PHE A 78 -6.36 0.75 0.82
C PHE A 78 -6.14 0.35 -0.64
N GLU A 79 -5.44 1.18 -1.38
CA GLU A 79 -5.07 0.94 -2.77
C GLU A 79 -3.60 1.26 -2.98
N ILE A 80 -2.85 0.30 -3.50
CA ILE A 80 -1.48 0.52 -3.96
C ILE A 80 -1.58 0.80 -5.45
N LYS A 81 -1.05 1.94 -5.88
CA LYS A 81 -0.96 2.27 -7.30
C LYS A 81 0.47 2.16 -7.75
N THR A 82 0.60 2.02 -9.07
CA THR A 82 1.83 2.28 -9.77
C THR A 82 2.41 3.61 -9.32
N GLN A 83 3.70 3.61 -9.00
CA GLN A 83 4.35 4.79 -8.43
C GLN A 83 5.84 4.79 -8.75
N LYS A 84 6.38 5.99 -8.95
CA LYS A 84 7.82 6.19 -9.08
C LYS A 84 8.47 5.96 -7.72
N LEU A 85 9.58 5.22 -7.71
CA LEU A 85 10.33 4.92 -6.51
C LEU A 85 11.35 6.02 -6.23
N GLU A 86 11.36 6.51 -5.00
CA GLU A 86 12.33 7.50 -4.53
C GLU A 86 13.76 6.94 -4.60
N ASN A 87 14.73 7.80 -4.93
CA ASN A 87 16.16 7.47 -4.91
C ASN A 87 16.61 6.30 -5.82
N THR A 88 15.84 5.94 -6.85
CA THR A 88 16.16 4.84 -7.78
C THR A 88 16.66 5.29 -9.16
N GLY A 89 16.75 6.61 -9.39
CA GLY A 89 17.06 7.15 -10.71
C GLY A 89 16.01 6.79 -11.77
N GLY A 90 14.73 6.64 -11.38
CA GLY A 90 13.60 6.48 -12.29
C GLY A 90 12.99 5.08 -12.37
N ALA A 91 13.20 4.20 -11.39
CA ALA A 91 12.45 2.95 -11.29
C ALA A 91 11.03 3.20 -10.75
N PHE A 92 10.13 2.26 -11.02
CA PHE A 92 8.73 2.27 -10.63
C PHE A 92 8.37 0.96 -9.95
N LEU A 93 7.46 1.03 -8.96
CA LEU A 93 6.58 -0.08 -8.66
C LEU A 93 5.53 -0.10 -9.78
N SER A 94 5.56 -1.10 -10.64
CA SER A 94 4.69 -1.24 -11.80
C SER A 94 3.67 -2.34 -11.57
N VAL A 95 2.44 -2.17 -12.04
CA VAL A 95 1.48 -3.29 -12.11
C VAL A 95 1.97 -4.33 -13.11
N TRP A 96 1.70 -5.60 -12.82
CA TRP A 96 2.07 -6.73 -13.63
C TRP A 96 0.89 -7.70 -13.72
N ALA A 97 0.60 -8.17 -14.94
CA ALA A 97 -0.53 -9.05 -15.23
C ALA A 97 -0.33 -10.49 -14.73
N ALA A 98 0.82 -10.79 -14.12
CA ALA A 98 1.06 -12.10 -13.52
C ALA A 98 0.06 -12.41 -12.40
N PRO A 99 -0.27 -13.70 -12.20
CA PRO A 99 0.27 -14.86 -12.93
C PRO A 99 -0.42 -15.11 -14.29
N ASN A 100 -1.47 -14.36 -14.62
CA ASN A 100 -2.34 -14.66 -15.77
C ASN A 100 -1.87 -14.01 -17.10
N GLY A 101 -0.80 -13.22 -17.07
CA GLY A 101 -0.24 -12.57 -18.24
C GLY A 101 1.18 -12.06 -18.01
N THR A 102 1.84 -11.62 -19.08
CA THR A 102 3.23 -11.16 -19.07
C THR A 102 3.38 -9.63 -19.10
N ASN A 103 2.31 -8.91 -19.48
CA ASN A 103 2.33 -7.45 -19.60
C ASN A 103 2.54 -6.78 -18.25
N LEU A 104 3.30 -5.68 -18.25
CA LEU A 104 3.48 -4.79 -17.10
C LEU A 104 3.27 -3.34 -17.54
N SER A 105 2.96 -2.46 -16.59
CA SER A 105 2.77 -1.04 -16.87
C SER A 105 3.19 -0.16 -15.70
N TRP A 106 3.85 0.95 -16.03
CA TRP A 106 4.16 2.05 -15.11
C TRP A 106 3.25 3.27 -15.33
N GLY A 107 2.11 3.09 -15.98
CA GLY A 107 1.11 4.15 -16.21
C GLY A 107 0.41 4.62 -14.92
N THR A 108 -0.06 5.86 -14.95
CA THR A 108 -0.72 6.49 -13.80
C THR A 108 -2.10 5.90 -13.55
N GLY A 109 -2.47 5.71 -12.29
CA GLY A 109 -3.81 5.25 -11.90
C GLY A 109 -4.00 3.74 -11.89
N PHE A 110 -3.11 2.96 -12.51
CA PHE A 110 -3.16 1.49 -12.45
C PHE A 110 -2.70 0.98 -11.10
N GLY A 111 -3.41 0.01 -10.53
CA GLY A 111 -3.12 -0.47 -9.20
C GLY A 111 -4.03 -1.62 -8.78
N MET A 112 -3.90 -1.99 -7.51
CA MET A 112 -4.75 -2.98 -6.88
C MET A 112 -5.19 -2.52 -5.50
N TYR A 113 -6.45 -2.78 -5.17
CA TYR A 113 -7.03 -2.44 -3.87
C TYR A 113 -7.13 -3.66 -2.95
N SER A 114 -7.18 -3.41 -1.65
CA SER A 114 -7.36 -4.45 -0.64
C SER A 114 -8.78 -4.99 -0.64
N LYS A 115 -8.93 -6.30 -0.83
CA LYS A 115 -10.19 -7.03 -0.60
C LYS A 115 -10.01 -7.99 0.56
N LEU A 116 -10.90 -7.91 1.55
CA LEU A 116 -10.91 -8.84 2.68
C LEU A 116 -11.13 -10.27 2.17
N ASP A 117 -10.31 -11.20 2.65
CA ASP A 117 -10.45 -12.63 2.41
C ASP A 117 -11.39 -13.22 3.46
N GLU A 118 -12.69 -13.25 3.16
CA GLU A 118 -13.74 -13.70 4.09
C GLU A 118 -13.60 -15.18 4.50
N THR A 119 -12.81 -15.96 3.74
CA THR A 119 -12.53 -17.36 4.08
C THR A 119 -11.45 -17.51 5.16
N TYR A 120 -10.73 -16.44 5.50
CA TYR A 120 -9.71 -16.45 6.54
C TYR A 120 -10.29 -16.02 7.89
N THR A 121 -10.32 -16.95 8.85
CA THR A 121 -11.05 -16.79 10.12
C THR A 121 -10.17 -16.45 11.32
N THR A 122 -8.84 -16.54 11.21
CA THR A 122 -7.91 -16.35 12.34
C THR A 122 -7.40 -14.91 12.47
N GLY A 123 -8.01 -13.95 11.77
CA GLY A 123 -7.59 -12.55 11.76
C GLY A 123 -8.13 -11.80 10.56
N LYS A 124 -7.41 -10.76 10.14
CA LYS A 124 -7.73 -10.00 8.92
C LYS A 124 -6.69 -10.30 7.84
N ARG A 125 -7.15 -10.82 6.70
CA ARG A 125 -6.32 -11.09 5.54
C ARG A 125 -6.87 -10.35 4.34
N TYR A 126 -5.99 -9.74 3.57
CA TYR A 126 -6.32 -8.92 2.41
C TYR A 126 -5.61 -9.45 1.18
N LYS A 127 -6.38 -9.81 0.16
CA LYS A 127 -5.89 -10.08 -1.19
C LYS A 127 -5.95 -8.78 -1.97
N LEU A 128 -4.92 -8.50 -2.77
CA LEU A 128 -4.98 -7.37 -3.70
C LEU A 128 -5.76 -7.77 -4.95
N VAL A 129 -6.66 -6.88 -5.38
CA VAL A 129 -7.53 -7.07 -6.54
C VAL A 129 -7.37 -5.90 -7.50
N ASP A 130 -7.30 -6.20 -8.80
CA ASP A 130 -7.26 -5.22 -9.88
C ASP A 130 -8.28 -4.09 -9.69
N ASN A 131 -7.84 -2.86 -9.91
CA ASN A 131 -8.71 -1.69 -9.78
C ASN A 131 -9.55 -1.39 -11.03
N GLY A 132 -9.39 -2.15 -12.12
CA GLY A 132 -10.14 -2.02 -13.37
C GLY A 132 -9.70 -0.86 -14.26
N ILE A 133 -8.69 -0.08 -13.88
CA ILE A 133 -8.27 1.13 -14.63
C ILE A 133 -7.36 0.79 -15.81
N TRP A 134 -6.64 -0.33 -15.76
CA TRP A 134 -5.68 -0.71 -16.80
C TRP A 134 -6.32 -1.17 -18.11
N GLY A 135 -7.65 -1.34 -18.13
CA GLY A 135 -8.42 -1.68 -19.33
C GLY A 135 -8.40 -3.17 -19.61
N THR A 136 -7.77 -3.59 -20.71
CA THR A 136 -7.81 -4.99 -21.17
C THR A 136 -6.90 -5.92 -20.37
N PHE A 137 -5.96 -5.38 -19.60
CA PHE A 137 -5.07 -6.16 -18.74
C PHE A 137 -5.55 -6.09 -17.29
N ILE A 138 -5.45 -7.22 -16.59
CA ILE A 138 -5.83 -7.36 -15.18
C ILE A 138 -4.56 -7.33 -14.34
N ALA A 139 -4.43 -6.36 -13.44
CA ALA A 139 -3.32 -6.34 -12.49
C ALA A 139 -3.50 -7.45 -11.44
N GLY A 140 -2.52 -8.35 -11.33
CA GLY A 140 -2.48 -9.38 -10.29
C GLY A 140 -1.24 -9.34 -9.41
N SER A 141 -0.22 -8.57 -9.82
CA SER A 141 1.10 -8.55 -9.21
C SER A 141 1.76 -7.19 -9.32
N TYR A 142 2.86 -7.00 -8.62
CA TYR A 142 3.77 -5.87 -8.85
C TYR A 142 5.15 -6.34 -9.29
N ILE A 143 5.82 -5.49 -10.07
CA ILE A 143 7.22 -5.65 -10.43
C ILE A 143 7.94 -4.30 -10.32
N LEU A 144 9.17 -4.30 -9.81
CA LEU A 144 10.04 -3.15 -9.85
C LEU A 144 10.67 -3.06 -11.24
N TRP A 145 10.42 -1.95 -11.93
CA TRP A 145 10.82 -1.80 -13.32
C TRP A 145 11.40 -0.41 -13.59
N LYS A 146 12.50 -0.35 -14.33
CA LYS A 146 13.09 0.89 -14.83
C LYS A 146 12.82 0.99 -16.33
N PRO A 147 12.05 2.00 -16.80
CA PRO A 147 11.85 2.21 -18.22
C PRO A 147 13.19 2.32 -18.97
N GLY A 148 13.34 1.55 -20.05
CA GLY A 148 14.60 1.43 -20.80
C GLY A 148 15.72 0.63 -20.11
N GLY A 149 15.57 0.27 -18.85
CA GLY A 149 16.58 -0.49 -18.07
C GLY A 149 16.15 -1.89 -17.64
N GLY A 150 14.85 -2.21 -17.68
CA GLY A 150 14.34 -3.53 -17.33
C GLY A 150 14.01 -3.70 -15.84
N GLU A 151 14.03 -4.94 -15.38
CA GLU A 151 13.71 -5.31 -13.99
C GLU A 151 14.71 -4.68 -13.01
N TYR A 152 14.20 -3.94 -12.01
CA TYR A 152 15.02 -3.20 -11.06
C TYR A 152 15.28 -4.03 -9.80
N LYS A 153 16.49 -4.60 -9.69
CA LYS A 153 16.87 -5.57 -8.64
C LYS A 153 17.72 -5.00 -7.50
N SER A 154 17.95 -3.69 -7.46
CA SER A 154 18.85 -3.09 -6.45
C SER A 154 18.33 -3.18 -5.01
N PHE A 155 17.05 -3.49 -4.82
CA PHE A 155 16.46 -3.80 -3.50
C PHE A 155 16.47 -5.31 -3.19
N GLY A 156 17.12 -6.15 -4.00
CA GLY A 156 17.03 -7.60 -3.94
C GLY A 156 15.82 -8.10 -4.73
N ASP A 157 14.73 -8.40 -4.03
CA ASP A 157 13.49 -8.82 -4.69
C ASP A 157 12.85 -7.69 -5.47
N SER A 158 12.35 -8.07 -6.64
CA SER A 158 11.74 -7.13 -7.59
C SER A 158 10.39 -7.59 -8.11
N ARG A 159 9.95 -8.81 -7.78
CA ARG A 159 8.65 -9.37 -8.17
C ARG A 159 7.83 -9.70 -6.95
N PHE A 160 6.62 -9.17 -6.89
CA PHE A 160 5.66 -9.37 -5.81
C PHE A 160 4.38 -9.96 -6.42
N THR A 161 4.42 -11.27 -6.67
CA THR A 161 3.35 -11.98 -7.36
C THR A 161 2.18 -12.26 -6.43
N SER A 162 0.96 -11.89 -6.83
CA SER A 162 -0.28 -12.13 -6.05
C SER A 162 -0.14 -11.82 -4.54
N PRO A 163 0.22 -10.59 -4.16
CA PRO A 163 0.52 -10.23 -2.78
C PRO A 163 -0.71 -10.38 -1.88
N VAL A 164 -0.51 -10.98 -0.72
CA VAL A 164 -1.51 -11.17 0.33
C VAL A 164 -0.98 -10.64 1.66
N PHE A 165 -1.74 -9.75 2.30
CA PHE A 165 -1.38 -9.12 3.57
C PHE A 165 -2.22 -9.73 4.69
N THR A 166 -1.60 -10.33 5.70
CA THR A 166 -2.29 -10.82 6.91
C THR A 166 -1.92 -9.93 8.07
N LYS A 167 -2.90 -9.25 8.68
CA LYS A 167 -2.67 -8.34 9.79
C LYS A 167 -2.24 -9.13 11.04
N LYS A 168 -1.23 -8.64 11.74
CA LYS A 168 -0.78 -9.18 13.03
C LYS A 168 -1.59 -8.66 14.21
#